data_AF-A0A519V4P8-F1
#
_entry.id   AF-A0A519V4P8-F1
#
_cell.length_a   1.000
_cell.length_b   1.000
_cell.length_c   1.000
_cell.angle_alpha   90.00
_cell.angle_beta   90.00
_cell.angle_gamma   90.00
#
_symmetry.space_group_name_H-M   'P 1'
#
loop_
_entity.id
_entity.type
_entity.pdbx_description
1 polymer ?
#
loop_
_entity_poly.entity_id
_entity_poly.type
_entity_poly.pdbx_seq_one_letter_code
_entity_poly.pdbx_strand_id
1 'polypeptide(L)'
;MSDFVKEDSIVKKIWGNTDTILFIFAGAAAEFSLNKAVDWLYFTGKLPKDPLGRLFSTVAYAQKIVFATTEKANAAIDQITAIHQNVEAARNTKIPDWAYRDVLFMLIDYSIRSFEMLERELTDLEKEEIFDTFNRVGQRMKINGLPANYNEWTIMHSSQLMENLAYGKFSKDLYQQYFKHLGFVRYNLMKKIQALAM
;
A
#
# COMPACT_ATOMS: atom_id res chain seq x y z
N MET A 1 -9.64 23.00 13.62
CA MET A 1 -9.80 21.93 12.60
C MET A 1 -9.18 20.68 13.19
N SER A 2 -9.82 19.51 13.08
CA SER A 2 -9.25 18.25 13.56
C SER A 2 -8.31 17.65 12.52
N ASP A 3 -7.18 17.13 12.97
CA ASP A 3 -6.26 16.37 12.11
C ASP A 3 -6.88 15.03 11.69
N PHE A 4 -6.51 14.56 10.50
CA PHE A 4 -6.97 13.25 10.02
C PHE A 4 -6.39 12.11 10.87
N VAL A 5 -5.16 12.30 11.34
CA VAL A 5 -4.45 11.41 12.26
C VAL A 5 -3.99 12.23 13.45
N LYS A 6 -4.14 11.71 14.67
CA LYS A 6 -3.73 12.40 15.91
C LYS A 6 -2.23 12.68 15.89
N GLU A 7 -1.78 13.72 16.60
CA GLU A 7 -0.38 14.17 16.56
C GLU A 7 0.60 13.13 17.12
N ASP A 8 0.21 12.42 18.17
CA ASP A 8 0.97 11.37 18.86
C ASP A 8 0.77 9.97 18.25
N SER A 9 0.16 9.90 17.06
CA SER A 9 -0.18 8.65 16.38
C SER A 9 1.02 7.81 15.97
N ILE A 10 0.91 6.50 16.16
CA ILE A 10 1.84 5.53 15.60
C ILE A 10 1.89 5.60 14.05
N VAL A 11 0.78 5.95 13.40
CA VAL A 11 0.71 6.10 11.94
C VAL A 11 1.56 7.28 11.48
N LYS A 12 1.50 8.43 12.18
CA LYS A 12 2.40 9.57 11.91
C LYS A 12 3.87 9.18 12.14
N LYS A 13 4.17 8.40 13.18
CA LYS A 13 5.53 7.91 13.43
C LYS A 13 6.05 7.03 12.28
N ILE A 14 5.25 6.04 11.84
CA ILE A 14 5.60 5.12 10.74
C ILE A 14 5.79 5.90 9.43
N TRP A 15 4.82 6.72 9.05
CA TRP A 15 4.81 7.42 7.75
C TRP A 15 5.62 8.73 7.74
N GLY A 16 6.21 9.09 8.88
CA GLY A 16 7.21 10.16 9.02
C GLY A 16 8.65 9.65 9.03
N ASN A 17 8.88 8.35 9.18
CA ASN A 17 10.20 7.76 9.25
C ASN A 17 10.62 7.19 7.88
N THR A 18 11.67 7.77 7.29
CA THR A 18 12.18 7.37 5.97
C THR A 18 12.62 5.92 5.89
N ASP A 19 13.26 5.39 6.94
CA ASP A 19 13.74 4.01 6.95
C ASP A 19 12.56 3.04 7.01
N THR A 20 11.57 3.30 7.87
CA THR A 20 10.34 2.51 7.93
C THR A 20 9.60 2.53 6.60
N ILE A 21 9.47 3.70 5.97
CA ILE A 21 8.90 3.87 4.63
C ILE A 21 9.64 2.99 3.61
N LEU A 22 10.97 3.02 3.57
CA LEU A 22 11.74 2.20 2.62
C LEU A 22 11.50 0.70 2.81
N PHE A 23 11.37 0.24 4.05
CA PHE A 23 11.06 -1.15 4.36
C PHE A 23 9.63 -1.54 3.97
N ILE A 24 8.65 -0.66 4.18
CA ILE A 24 7.27 -0.85 3.72
C ILE A 24 7.26 -1.17 2.23
N PHE A 25 7.97 -0.38 1.42
CA PHE A 25 7.98 -0.62 -0.02
C PHE A 25 8.80 -1.82 -0.44
N ALA A 26 9.94 -2.06 0.21
CA ALA A 26 10.75 -3.22 -0.11
C ALA A 26 9.95 -4.51 0.10
N GLY A 27 9.22 -4.61 1.22
CA GLY A 27 8.28 -5.70 1.49
C GLY A 27 7.11 -5.74 0.48
N ALA A 28 6.36 -4.65 0.37
CA ALA A 28 5.18 -4.55 -0.49
C ALA A 28 5.47 -4.81 -1.98
N ALA A 29 6.69 -4.54 -2.46
CA ALA A 29 7.05 -4.77 -3.85
C ALA A 29 6.89 -6.24 -4.28
N ALA A 30 7.03 -7.22 -3.36
CA ALA A 30 6.82 -8.62 -3.70
C ALA A 30 5.34 -8.94 -3.87
N GLU A 31 4.55 -8.67 -2.83
CA GLU A 31 3.11 -8.94 -2.83
C GLU A 31 2.42 -8.22 -3.99
N PHE A 32 2.76 -6.95 -4.19
CA PHE A 32 2.22 -6.14 -5.27
C PHE A 32 2.55 -6.68 -6.66
N SER A 33 3.76 -7.25 -6.85
CA SER A 33 4.15 -7.89 -8.10
C SER A 33 3.38 -9.18 -8.36
N LEU A 34 2.95 -9.86 -7.31
CA LEU A 34 2.22 -11.12 -7.37
C LEU A 34 0.70 -10.91 -7.42
N ASN A 35 0.19 -9.71 -7.13
CA ASN A 35 -1.24 -9.45 -7.16
C ASN A 35 -1.84 -9.68 -8.57
N LYS A 36 -2.95 -10.42 -8.67
CA LYS A 36 -3.65 -10.71 -9.94
C LYS A 36 -4.09 -9.45 -10.69
N ALA A 37 -4.33 -8.34 -9.98
CA ALA A 37 -4.71 -7.04 -10.55
C ALA A 37 -3.50 -6.17 -10.92
N VAL A 38 -2.26 -6.68 -10.86
CA VAL A 38 -1.06 -5.89 -11.19
C VAL A 38 -1.10 -5.32 -12.63
N ASP A 39 -1.85 -5.96 -13.51
CA ASP A 39 -2.10 -5.52 -14.89
C ASP A 39 -2.73 -4.12 -14.99
N TRP A 40 -3.51 -3.69 -14.00
CA TRP A 40 -4.06 -2.33 -13.92
C TRP A 40 -2.98 -1.26 -13.87
N LEU A 41 -1.85 -1.55 -13.25
CA LEU A 41 -0.74 -0.61 -13.09
C LEU A 41 0.13 -0.56 -14.34
N TYR A 42 0.09 -1.64 -15.12
CA TYR A 42 0.69 -1.74 -16.44
C TYR A 42 -0.11 -0.98 -17.49
N PHE A 43 -1.42 -0.78 -17.30
CA PHE A 43 -2.29 -0.16 -18.29
C PHE A 43 -1.79 1.21 -18.77
N THR A 44 -1.33 2.06 -17.86
CA THR A 44 -0.78 3.39 -18.21
C THR A 44 0.70 3.36 -18.62
N GLY A 45 1.37 2.22 -18.46
CA GLY A 45 2.82 2.05 -18.66
C GLY A 45 3.69 2.79 -17.64
N LYS A 46 3.12 3.57 -16.71
CA LYS A 46 3.89 4.38 -15.76
C LYS A 46 4.67 3.54 -14.76
N LEU A 47 4.09 2.43 -14.26
CA LEU A 47 4.77 1.55 -13.32
C LEU A 47 5.98 0.83 -13.92
N PRO A 48 5.89 0.08 -15.04
CA PRO A 48 7.06 -0.59 -15.58
C PRO A 48 8.14 0.38 -16.06
N LYS A 49 7.77 1.60 -16.46
CA LYS A 49 8.73 2.62 -16.91
C LYS A 49 9.50 3.28 -15.76
N ASP A 50 8.87 3.43 -14.60
CA ASP A 50 9.47 4.08 -13.43
C ASP A 50 8.87 3.55 -12.11
N PRO A 51 9.26 2.33 -11.69
CA PRO A 51 8.71 1.71 -10.48
C PRO A 51 9.08 2.48 -9.21
N LEU A 52 10.25 3.13 -9.18
CA LEU A 52 10.68 3.94 -8.03
C LEU A 52 9.96 5.28 -7.96
N GLY A 53 9.75 5.96 -9.09
CA GLY A 53 8.93 7.17 -9.11
C GLY A 53 7.49 6.89 -8.69
N ARG A 54 6.93 5.73 -9.08
CA ARG A 54 5.60 5.30 -8.60
C ARG A 54 5.58 5.06 -7.11
N LEU A 55 6.59 4.39 -6.56
CA LEU A 55 6.78 4.21 -5.12
C LEU A 55 6.77 5.56 -4.38
N PHE A 56 7.62 6.50 -4.78
CA PHE A 56 7.68 7.82 -4.14
C PHE A 56 6.38 8.62 -4.29
N SER A 57 5.64 8.44 -5.39
CA SER A 57 4.32 9.05 -5.53
C SER A 57 3.33 8.52 -4.49
N THR A 58 3.37 7.21 -4.18
CA THR A 58 2.56 6.61 -3.11
C THR A 58 2.94 7.18 -1.75
N VAL A 59 4.23 7.33 -1.45
CA VAL A 59 4.72 7.99 -0.21
C VAL A 59 4.15 9.39 -0.09
N ALA A 60 4.28 10.18 -1.15
CA ALA A 60 3.82 11.56 -1.15
C ALA A 60 2.31 11.66 -0.92
N TYR A 61 1.51 10.75 -1.50
CA TYR A 61 0.08 10.69 -1.23
C TYR A 61 -0.22 10.28 0.22
N ALA A 62 0.45 9.25 0.75
CA ALA A 62 0.26 8.82 2.13
C ALA A 62 0.60 9.95 3.12
N GLN A 63 1.72 10.65 2.93
CA GLN A 63 2.11 11.77 3.78
C GLN A 63 1.14 12.96 3.67
N LYS A 64 0.63 13.26 2.47
CA LYS A 64 -0.42 14.29 2.26
C LYS A 64 -1.73 13.98 2.99
N ILE A 65 -1.98 12.73 3.33
CA ILE A 65 -3.17 12.29 4.07
C ILE A 65 -2.87 12.28 5.58
N VAL A 66 -1.80 11.59 5.98
CA VAL A 66 -1.44 11.34 7.38
C VAL A 66 -1.09 12.62 8.14
N PHE A 67 -0.44 13.59 7.49
CA PHE A 67 -0.01 14.84 8.13
C PHE A 67 -0.95 16.02 7.87
N ALA A 68 -2.18 15.76 7.41
CA ALA A 68 -3.13 16.80 7.03
C ALA A 68 -4.31 16.93 8.00
N THR A 69 -4.98 18.08 7.93
CA THR A 69 -6.31 18.24 8.51
C THR A 69 -7.28 17.26 7.85
N THR A 70 -8.34 16.87 8.56
CA THR A 70 -9.37 15.95 8.04
C THR A 70 -9.91 16.39 6.67
N GLU A 71 -10.14 17.70 6.50
CA GLU A 71 -10.62 18.27 5.24
C GLU A 71 -9.62 18.08 4.09
N LYS A 72 -8.34 18.41 4.32
CA LYS A 72 -7.28 18.28 3.31
C LYS A 72 -6.98 16.81 2.97
N ALA A 73 -7.00 15.93 3.97
CA ALA A 73 -6.87 14.49 3.78
C ALA A 73 -8.02 13.95 2.92
N ASN A 74 -9.27 14.30 3.22
CA ASN A 74 -10.43 13.90 2.41
C ASN A 74 -10.31 14.39 0.97
N ALA A 75 -9.89 15.63 0.74
CA ALA A 75 -9.68 16.16 -0.60
C ALA A 75 -8.57 15.39 -1.36
N ALA A 76 -7.49 14.99 -0.68
CA ALA A 76 -6.44 14.16 -1.27
C ALA A 76 -6.95 12.75 -1.62
N ILE A 77 -7.78 12.13 -0.77
CA ILE A 77 -8.39 10.83 -1.03
C ILE A 77 -9.37 10.90 -2.21
N ASP A 78 -10.15 11.98 -2.31
CA ASP A 78 -11.03 12.22 -3.46
C ASP A 78 -10.24 12.35 -4.76
N GLN A 79 -9.08 13.03 -4.73
CA GLN A 79 -8.18 13.12 -5.87
C GLN A 79 -7.65 11.74 -6.30
N ILE A 80 -7.24 10.90 -5.33
CA ILE A 80 -6.84 9.51 -5.60
C ILE A 80 -7.99 8.73 -6.24
N THR A 81 -9.21 8.89 -5.73
CA THR A 81 -10.41 8.25 -6.27
C THR A 81 -10.65 8.67 -7.72
N ALA A 82 -10.56 9.97 -8.03
CA ALA A 82 -10.71 10.49 -9.38
C ALA A 82 -9.63 9.95 -10.34
N ILE A 83 -8.38 9.82 -9.89
CA ILE A 83 -7.29 9.22 -10.69
C ILE A 83 -7.64 7.78 -11.07
N HIS A 84 -8.14 6.99 -10.13
CA HIS A 84 -8.54 5.61 -10.42
C HIS A 84 -9.74 5.57 -11.37
N GLN A 85 -10.77 6.39 -11.16
CA GLN A 85 -11.92 6.48 -12.06
C GLN A 85 -11.54 6.85 -13.50
N ASN A 86 -10.53 7.71 -13.67
CA ASN A 86 -10.00 8.03 -15.00
C ASN A 86 -9.30 6.82 -15.64
N VAL A 87 -8.57 6.02 -14.86
CA VAL A 87 -7.95 4.77 -15.35
C VAL A 87 -9.01 3.74 -15.73
N GLU A 88 -10.05 3.58 -14.91
CA GLU A 88 -11.21 2.73 -15.20
C GLU A 88 -11.92 3.15 -16.49
N ALA A 89 -12.21 4.44 -16.64
CA ALA A 89 -12.85 4.99 -17.83
C ALA A 89 -11.99 4.76 -19.08
N ALA A 90 -10.68 5.02 -19.00
CA ALA A 90 -9.76 4.79 -20.11
C ALA A 90 -9.63 3.31 -20.48
N ARG A 91 -9.78 2.40 -19.51
CA ARG A 91 -9.76 0.95 -19.73
C ARG A 91 -11.14 0.38 -20.08
N ASN A 92 -12.18 1.20 -20.06
CA ASN A 92 -13.58 0.82 -20.26
C ASN A 92 -14.01 -0.36 -19.36
N THR A 93 -13.52 -0.39 -18.13
CA THR A 93 -13.84 -1.43 -17.14
C THR A 93 -13.57 -0.92 -15.73
N LYS A 94 -14.08 -1.60 -14.70
CA LYS A 94 -13.95 -1.20 -13.30
C LYS A 94 -12.85 -1.98 -12.59
N ILE A 95 -12.08 -1.29 -11.76
CA ILE A 95 -11.16 -1.95 -10.83
C ILE A 95 -12.07 -2.66 -9.82
N PRO A 96 -11.95 -3.98 -9.65
CA PRO A 96 -12.82 -4.69 -8.73
C PRO A 96 -12.48 -4.30 -7.30
N ASP A 97 -13.49 -4.24 -6.42
CA ASP A 97 -13.31 -3.83 -5.02
C ASP A 97 -12.22 -4.66 -4.29
N TRP A 98 -12.07 -5.94 -4.62
CA TRP A 98 -11.04 -6.78 -4.02
C TRP A 98 -9.63 -6.27 -4.33
N ALA A 99 -9.38 -5.71 -5.51
CA ALA A 99 -8.05 -5.20 -5.87
C ALA A 99 -7.72 -3.93 -5.08
N TYR A 100 -8.71 -3.09 -4.78
CA TYR A 100 -8.53 -1.96 -3.88
C TYR A 100 -8.24 -2.42 -2.44
N ARG A 101 -8.98 -3.42 -1.95
CA ARG A 101 -8.77 -3.98 -0.61
C ARG A 101 -7.39 -4.60 -0.47
N ASP A 102 -6.93 -5.37 -1.45
CA ASP A 102 -5.60 -5.99 -1.43
C ASP A 102 -4.51 -4.92 -1.24
N VAL A 103 -4.53 -3.83 -2.02
CA VAL A 103 -3.55 -2.75 -1.86
C VAL A 103 -3.66 -2.08 -0.49
N LEU A 104 -4.88 -1.87 0.01
CA LEU A 104 -5.08 -1.27 1.32
C LEU A 104 -4.54 -2.16 2.44
N PHE A 105 -4.76 -3.47 2.35
CA PHE A 105 -4.35 -4.43 3.37
C PHE A 105 -2.85 -4.67 3.35
N MET A 106 -2.26 -4.74 2.16
CA MET A 106 -0.82 -4.72 1.97
C MET A 106 -0.18 -3.52 2.70
N LEU A 107 -0.75 -2.32 2.57
CA LEU A 107 -0.23 -1.13 3.25
C LEU A 107 -0.37 -1.20 4.78
N ILE A 108 -1.44 -1.82 5.30
CA ILE A 108 -1.61 -2.07 6.74
C ILE A 108 -0.54 -3.06 7.22
N ASP A 109 -0.43 -4.22 6.58
CA ASP A 109 0.47 -5.31 6.96
C ASP A 109 1.94 -4.85 6.93
N TYR A 110 2.37 -4.23 5.84
CA TYR A 110 3.75 -3.78 5.74
C TYR A 110 4.04 -2.56 6.62
N SER A 111 3.06 -1.73 6.99
CA SER A 111 3.25 -0.71 8.03
C SER A 111 3.58 -1.35 9.38
N ILE A 112 2.84 -2.40 9.76
CA ILE A 112 3.04 -3.15 11.00
C ILE A 112 4.41 -3.85 10.97
N ARG A 113 4.64 -4.72 9.99
CA ARG A 113 5.86 -5.54 9.89
C ARG A 113 7.13 -4.70 9.81
N SER A 114 7.10 -3.60 9.04
CA SER A 114 8.29 -2.75 8.88
C SER A 114 8.64 -2.02 10.17
N PHE A 115 7.64 -1.56 10.91
CA PHE A 115 7.87 -0.94 12.21
C PHE A 115 8.38 -1.97 13.21
N GLU A 116 7.73 -3.12 13.34
CA GLU A 116 8.11 -4.16 14.30
C GLU A 116 9.51 -4.72 14.03
N MET A 117 9.94 -4.78 12.77
CA MET A 117 11.28 -5.24 12.42
C MET A 117 12.39 -4.21 12.73
N LEU A 118 12.10 -2.91 12.62
CA LEU A 118 13.10 -1.86 12.81
C LEU A 118 13.15 -1.32 14.24
N GLU A 119 12.02 -1.38 14.95
CA GLU A 119 11.82 -0.65 16.20
C GLU A 119 11.46 -1.62 17.33
N ARG A 120 10.17 -1.80 17.59
CA ARG A 120 9.63 -2.65 18.66
C ARG A 120 8.29 -3.23 18.22
N GLU A 121 7.84 -4.26 18.92
CA GLU A 121 6.48 -4.77 18.75
C GLU A 121 5.43 -3.66 18.98
N LEU A 122 4.39 -3.68 18.13
CA LEU A 122 3.25 -2.80 18.24
C LEU A 122 2.25 -3.38 19.22
N THR A 123 1.66 -2.52 20.03
CA THR A 123 0.53 -2.89 20.88
C THR A 123 -0.72 -3.15 20.03
N ASP A 124 -1.69 -3.89 20.56
CA ASP A 124 -2.96 -4.13 19.86
C ASP A 124 -3.70 -2.83 19.54
N LEU A 125 -3.61 -1.83 20.41
CA LEU A 125 -4.19 -0.50 20.17
C LEU A 125 -3.51 0.23 19.00
N GLU A 126 -2.19 0.10 18.86
CA GLU A 126 -1.47 0.68 17.74
C GLU A 126 -1.78 -0.03 16.43
N LYS A 127 -1.96 -1.37 16.46
CA LYS A 127 -2.40 -2.16 15.29
C LYS A 127 -3.81 -1.77 14.85
N GLU A 128 -4.73 -1.61 15.80
CA GLU A 128 -6.08 -1.12 15.53
C GLU A 128 -6.05 0.31 14.98
N GLU A 129 -5.19 1.19 15.50
CA GLU A 129 -5.07 2.57 14.99
C GLU A 129 -4.57 2.64 13.53
N ILE A 130 -3.57 1.80 13.20
CA ILE A 130 -3.10 1.64 11.82
C ILE A 130 -4.27 1.18 10.96
N PHE A 131 -4.93 0.09 11.35
CA PHE A 131 -6.11 -0.43 10.66
C PHE A 131 -7.17 0.65 10.43
N ASP A 132 -7.63 1.32 11.48
CA ASP A 132 -8.68 2.35 11.42
C ASP A 132 -8.32 3.50 10.49
N THR A 133 -7.04 3.89 10.45
CA THR A 133 -6.59 4.97 9.57
C THR A 133 -6.69 4.59 8.10
N PHE A 134 -6.23 3.40 7.73
CA PHE A 134 -6.37 2.91 6.37
C PHE A 134 -7.83 2.57 6.03
N ASN A 135 -8.60 2.03 6.98
CA ASN A 135 -10.01 1.74 6.79
C ASN A 135 -10.82 3.02 6.47
N ARG A 136 -10.55 4.14 7.17
CA ARG A 136 -11.14 5.45 6.86
C ARG A 136 -10.80 5.95 5.46
N VAL A 137 -9.56 5.72 4.99
CA VAL A 137 -9.17 6.00 3.60
C VAL A 137 -10.03 5.19 2.64
N GLY A 138 -10.15 3.89 2.87
CA GLY A 138 -10.95 3.02 2.01
C GLY A 138 -12.44 3.35 2.00
N GLN A 139 -13.00 3.69 3.16
CA GLN A 139 -14.39 4.14 3.30
C GLN A 139 -14.63 5.43 2.50
N ARG A 140 -13.70 6.40 2.57
CA ARG A 140 -13.81 7.64 1.78
C ARG A 140 -13.71 7.37 0.28
N MET A 141 -12.90 6.40 -0.14
CA MET A 141 -12.84 5.90 -1.52
C MET A 141 -14.07 5.10 -1.95
N LYS A 142 -15.00 4.78 -1.03
CA LYS A 142 -16.19 3.96 -1.25
C LYS A 142 -15.88 2.53 -1.68
N ILE A 143 -14.80 1.96 -1.16
CA ILE A 143 -14.46 0.55 -1.37
C ILE A 143 -15.47 -0.31 -0.62
N ASN A 144 -16.11 -1.25 -1.30
CA ASN A 144 -17.07 -2.15 -0.69
C ASN A 144 -16.36 -3.28 0.08
N GLY A 145 -17.04 -3.87 1.06
CA GLY A 145 -16.57 -5.07 1.76
C GLY A 145 -15.31 -4.86 2.62
N LEU A 146 -15.12 -3.66 3.16
CA LEU A 146 -14.08 -3.40 4.15
C LEU A 146 -14.43 -4.08 5.49
N PRO A 147 -13.42 -4.58 6.24
CA PRO A 147 -13.65 -5.22 7.53
C PRO A 147 -14.04 -4.18 8.59
N ALA A 148 -14.71 -4.62 9.65
CA ALA A 148 -15.17 -3.73 10.71
C ALA A 148 -14.08 -3.38 11.74
N ASN A 149 -13.05 -4.23 11.89
CA ASN A 149 -12.00 -4.10 12.90
C ASN A 149 -10.72 -4.85 12.46
N TYR A 150 -9.62 -4.67 13.20
CA TYR A 150 -8.34 -5.32 12.93
C TYR A 150 -8.44 -6.85 12.91
N ASN A 151 -9.23 -7.47 13.79
CA ASN A 151 -9.37 -8.93 13.83
C ASN A 151 -10.02 -9.47 12.54
N GLU A 152 -11.11 -8.86 12.07
CA GLU A 152 -11.70 -9.21 10.78
C GLU A 152 -10.74 -8.95 9.61
N TRP A 153 -9.96 -7.87 9.69
CA TRP A 153 -8.91 -7.60 8.70
C TRP A 153 -7.89 -8.73 8.63
N THR A 154 -7.40 -9.27 9.76
CA THR A 154 -6.41 -10.35 9.75
C THR A 154 -6.91 -11.60 9.01
N ILE A 155 -8.18 -11.98 9.26
CA ILE A 155 -8.81 -13.15 8.63
C ILE A 155 -8.97 -12.90 7.12
N MET A 156 -9.50 -11.74 6.74
CA MET A 156 -9.73 -11.43 5.34
C MET A 156 -8.42 -11.27 4.55
N HIS A 157 -7.41 -10.65 5.14
CA HIS A 157 -6.10 -10.49 4.53
C HIS A 157 -5.46 -11.85 4.25
N SER A 158 -5.54 -12.80 5.19
CA SER A 158 -5.06 -14.16 4.97
C SER A 158 -5.76 -14.86 3.80
N SER A 159 -7.09 -14.72 3.67
CA SER A 159 -7.84 -15.26 2.52
C SER A 159 -7.39 -14.64 1.20
N GLN A 160 -7.23 -13.31 1.17
CA GLN A 160 -6.81 -12.59 -0.03
C GLN A 160 -5.40 -12.96 -0.49
N LEU A 161 -4.45 -13.16 0.43
CA LEU A 161 -3.10 -13.61 0.05
C LEU A 161 -3.14 -14.99 -0.64
N MET A 162 -4.02 -15.89 -0.19
CA MET A 162 -4.20 -17.20 -0.84
C MET A 162 -4.93 -17.09 -2.18
N GLU A 163 -5.91 -16.20 -2.28
CA GLU A 163 -6.80 -16.10 -3.45
C GLU A 163 -6.23 -15.21 -4.56
N ASN A 164 -5.54 -14.12 -4.23
CA ASN A 164 -5.27 -13.03 -5.16
C ASN A 164 -3.80 -12.94 -5.59
N LEU A 165 -2.92 -13.77 -5.06
CA LEU A 165 -1.53 -13.86 -5.51
C LEU A 165 -1.38 -14.89 -6.63
N ALA A 166 -0.77 -14.49 -7.73
CA ALA A 166 -0.41 -15.34 -8.86
C ALA A 166 0.83 -14.79 -9.59
N TYR A 167 1.84 -15.64 -9.75
CA TYR A 167 2.98 -15.29 -10.58
C TYR A 167 2.63 -15.34 -12.07
N GLY A 168 2.83 -14.24 -12.77
CA GLY A 168 2.53 -14.13 -14.20
C GLY A 168 3.54 -13.31 -14.99
N LYS A 169 3.20 -13.00 -16.25
CA LYS A 169 4.05 -12.21 -17.15
C LYS A 169 4.39 -10.83 -16.58
N PHE A 170 3.43 -10.17 -15.93
CA PHE A 170 3.62 -8.85 -15.33
C PHE A 170 4.45 -8.93 -14.06
N SER A 171 4.27 -9.97 -13.23
CA SER A 171 5.15 -10.22 -12.08
C SER A 171 6.61 -10.36 -12.53
N LYS A 172 6.85 -11.21 -13.54
CA LYS A 172 8.18 -11.43 -14.11
C LYS A 172 8.81 -10.14 -14.63
N ASP A 173 8.07 -9.37 -15.42
CA ASP A 173 8.55 -8.09 -15.94
C ASP A 173 8.82 -7.10 -14.80
N LEU A 174 7.93 -6.97 -13.80
CA LEU A 174 8.10 -6.00 -12.73
C LEU A 174 9.36 -6.28 -11.90
N TYR A 175 9.66 -7.55 -11.63
CA TYR A 175 10.95 -7.93 -11.02
C TYR A 175 12.16 -7.57 -11.89
N GLN A 176 12.04 -7.66 -13.22
CA GLN A 176 13.10 -7.19 -14.14
C GLN A 176 13.23 -5.67 -14.10
N GLN A 177 12.12 -4.93 -14.05
CA GLN A 177 12.15 -3.48 -13.91
C GLN A 177 12.74 -3.06 -12.55
N TYR A 178 12.39 -3.73 -11.45
CA TYR A 178 13.04 -3.49 -10.16
C TYR A 178 14.54 -3.72 -10.24
N PHE A 179 15.00 -4.82 -10.84
CA PHE A 179 16.44 -5.08 -11.01
C PHE A 179 17.12 -3.97 -11.82
N LYS A 180 16.52 -3.56 -12.94
CA LYS A 180 17.04 -2.51 -13.82
C LYS A 180 17.16 -1.15 -13.10
N HIS A 181 16.16 -0.77 -12.32
CA HIS A 181 16.10 0.53 -11.66
C HIS A 181 16.86 0.59 -10.32
N LEU A 182 16.89 -0.51 -9.56
CA LEU A 182 17.62 -0.58 -8.29
C LEU A 182 19.11 -0.89 -8.46
N GLY A 183 19.46 -1.60 -9.53
CA GLY A 183 20.77 -2.23 -9.70
C GLY A 183 20.98 -3.42 -8.76
N PHE A 184 22.08 -4.15 -8.96
CA PHE A 184 22.30 -5.44 -8.31
C PHE A 184 22.24 -5.39 -6.78
N VAL A 185 22.90 -4.41 -6.16
CA VAL A 185 23.02 -4.34 -4.69
C VAL A 185 21.66 -4.08 -4.04
N ARG A 186 20.97 -3.01 -4.44
CA ARG A 186 19.68 -2.64 -3.86
C ARG A 186 18.57 -3.64 -4.20
N TYR A 187 18.63 -4.26 -5.38
CA TYR A 187 17.71 -5.33 -5.74
C TYR A 187 17.85 -6.55 -4.83
N ASN A 188 19.08 -6.98 -4.51
CA ASN A 188 19.29 -8.09 -3.60
C ASN A 188 18.90 -7.74 -2.16
N LEU A 189 19.08 -6.48 -1.73
CA LEU A 189 18.56 -6.01 -0.45
C LEU A 189 17.02 -6.08 -0.42
N MET A 190 16.35 -5.56 -1.45
CA MET A 190 14.89 -5.64 -1.58
C MET A 190 14.40 -7.10 -1.47
N LYS A 191 15.01 -8.04 -2.20
CA LYS A 191 14.64 -9.47 -2.10
C LYS A 191 14.86 -10.05 -0.70
N LYS A 192 15.90 -9.65 0.02
CA LYS A 192 16.13 -10.09 1.40
C LYS A 192 15.05 -9.56 2.34
N ILE A 193 14.67 -8.29 2.19
CA ILE A 193 13.59 -7.69 2.98
C ILE A 193 12.26 -8.40 2.67
N GLN A 194 11.99 -8.71 1.40
CA GLN A 194 10.81 -9.48 1.00
C GLN A 194 10.76 -10.85 1.67
N ALA A 195 11.88 -11.57 1.70
CA ALA A 195 11.95 -12.89 2.34
C ALA A 195 11.80 -12.85 3.87
N LEU A 196 12.10 -11.73 4.51
CA LEU A 196 11.93 -11.53 5.95
C LEU A 196 10.52 -11.07 6.32
N ALA A 197 9.86 -10.38 5.39
CA ALA A 197 8.54 -9.80 5.59
C ALA A 197 7.40 -10.73 5.10
N MET A 198 7.71 -11.83 4.41
CA MET A 198 6.78 -12.90 4.02
C MET A 198 6.68 -13.99 5.09
#